data_AF-A0A392T3A0-F1
#
_entry.id   AF-A0A392T3A0-F1
#
_cell.length_a   1.000
_cell.length_b   1.000
_cell.length_c   1.000
_cell.angle_alpha   90.00
_cell.angle_beta   90.00
_cell.angle_gamma   90.00
#
_symmetry.space_group_name_H-M   'P 1'
#
loop_
_entity.id
_entity.type
_entity.pdbx_description
1 polymer ?
#
loop_
_entity_poly.entity_id
_entity_poly.type
_entity_poly.pdbx_seq_one_letter_code
_entity_poly.pdbx_strand_id
1 'polypeptide(L)' 'MDCPSLYNCIIGRTTLAGLFAVSSTIHLKMKYYTKDGLVATVNGEIAAARRCFEAATKNLSTVTTPKKKKYEQP' A
#
# COMPACT_ATOMS: atom_id res chain seq x y z
N MET A 1 -13.61 -16.54 -0.40
CA MET A 1 -12.23 -16.03 -0.40
C MET A 1 -11.64 -16.36 0.95
N ASP A 2 -11.15 -17.58 1.08
CA ASP A 2 -10.58 -18.11 2.32
C ASP A 2 -9.16 -17.60 2.45
N CYS A 3 -9.01 -16.40 3.02
CA CYS A 3 -7.72 -15.87 3.40
C CYS A 3 -7.46 -16.28 4.85
N PRO A 4 -6.65 -17.33 5.13
CA PRO A 4 -6.39 -17.81 6.49
C PRO A 4 -5.66 -16.78 7.38
N SER A 5 -5.29 -15.61 6.84
CA SER A 5 -4.87 -14.45 7.63
C SER A 5 -5.04 -13.14 6.85
N LEU A 6 -5.27 -12.05 7.58
CA LEU A 6 -5.34 -10.69 7.05
C LEU A 6 -4.08 -10.30 6.25
N TYR A 7 -2.90 -10.82 6.64
CA TYR A 7 -1.63 -10.62 5.94
C TYR A 7 -1.68 -11.15 4.49
N ASN A 8 -2.33 -12.31 4.27
CA ASN A 8 -2.53 -12.85 2.93
C ASN A 8 -3.55 -12.05 2.11
N CYS A 9 -4.51 -11.40 2.77
CA CYS A 9 -5.54 -10.57 2.12
C CYS A 9 -4.98 -9.20 1.65
N ILE A 10 -4.09 -8.60 2.45
CA ILE A 10 -3.56 -7.24 2.15
C ILE A 10 -2.57 -7.25 0.99
N ILE A 11 -1.77 -8.32 0.82
CA ILE A 11 -0.69 -8.35 -0.17
C ILE A 11 -0.87 -9.47 -1.20
N GLY A 12 -1.59 -10.55 -0.89
CA GLY A 12 -1.61 -11.77 -1.68
C GLY A 12 -0.19 -12.33 -1.84
N ARG A 13 0.19 -13.35 -1.06
CA ARG A 13 1.53 -13.98 -1.18
C ARG A 13 1.90 -14.31 -2.63
N THR A 14 0.92 -14.76 -3.42
CA THR A 14 1.03 -15.03 -4.85
C THR A 14 1.39 -13.78 -5.66
N THR A 15 0.74 -12.65 -5.40
CA THR A 15 1.01 -11.37 -6.09
C THR A 15 2.39 -10.82 -5.72
N LEU A 16 2.75 -10.86 -4.43
CA LEU A 16 4.07 -10.41 -3.97
C LEU A 16 5.20 -11.25 -4.57
N ALA A 17 5.03 -12.58 -4.59
CA ALA A 17 5.98 -13.52 -5.18
C ALA A 17 6.08 -13.32 -6.69
N GLY A 18 4.96 -13.16 -7.39
CA GLY A 18 4.95 -12.90 -8.84
C GLY A 18 5.62 -11.58 -9.23
N LEU A 19 5.58 -10.58 -8.34
CA LEU A 19 6.25 -9.29 -8.53
C LEU A 19 7.70 -9.24 -8.01
N PHE A 20 8.21 -10.37 -7.47
CA PHE A 20 9.52 -10.44 -6.81
C PHE A 20 9.72 -9.29 -5.81
N ALA A 21 8.66 -9.00 -5.07
CA ALA A 21 8.58 -7.78 -4.31
C ALA A 21 9.15 -7.95 -2.89
N VAL A 22 9.91 -6.95 -2.47
CA VAL A 22 10.54 -6.87 -1.14
C VAL A 22 9.89 -5.73 -0.37
N SER A 23 9.17 -6.08 0.70
CA SER A 23 8.50 -5.13 1.58
C SER A 23 9.31 -4.91 2.87
N SER A 24 9.48 -3.64 3.26
CA SER A 24 10.00 -3.25 4.56
C SER A 24 8.91 -2.51 5.34
N THR A 25 8.53 -3.08 6.48
CA THR A 25 7.55 -2.47 7.40
C THR A 25 8.15 -1.29 8.17
N ILE A 26 9.43 -1.37 8.52
CA ILE A 26 10.17 -0.31 9.23
C ILE A 26 10.24 0.98 8.39
N HIS A 27 10.57 0.84 7.10
CA HIS A 27 10.67 1.98 6.19
C HIS A 27 9.36 2.32 5.50
N LEU A 28 8.31 1.54 5.76
CA LEU A 28 7.01 1.61 5.09
C LEU A 28 7.18 1.71 3.56
N LYS A 29 7.97 0.80 2.99
CA LYS A 29 8.36 0.84 1.58
C LYS A 29 8.35 -0.55 0.98
N MET A 30 7.90 -0.66 -0.25
CA MET A 30 7.89 -1.88 -1.03
C MET A 30 8.59 -1.64 -2.35
N LYS A 31 9.54 -2.49 -2.69
CA LYS A 31 10.18 -2.52 -4.01
C LYS A 31 9.70 -3.74 -4.77
N TYR A 32 9.52 -3.63 -6.07
CA TYR A 32 9.13 -4.74 -6.94
C TYR A 32 9.63 -4.53 -8.36
N TYR A 33 9.72 -5.63 -9.12
CA TYR A 33 10.12 -5.56 -10.53
C TYR A 33 8.90 -5.28 -11.40
N THR A 34 9.02 -4.29 -12.28
CA THR A 34 8.05 -4.04 -13.35
C THR A 34 8.24 -5.05 -14.47
N LYS A 35 7.28 -5.09 -15.40
CA LYS A 35 7.35 -5.93 -16.60
C LYS A 35 8.59 -5.64 -17.46
N ASP A 36 9.07 -4.40 -17.40
CA ASP A 36 10.25 -3.94 -18.13
C ASP A 36 11.57 -4.24 -17.39
N GLY A 37 11.51 -4.97 -16.27
CA GLY A 37 12.66 -5.30 -15.43
C GLY A 37 13.16 -4.14 -14.56
N LEU A 38 12.46 -3.01 -14.52
CA LEU A 38 12.82 -1.88 -13.66
C LEU A 38 12.33 -2.10 -12.23
N VAL A 39 13.03 -1.51 -11.26
CA VAL A 39 12.59 -1.55 -9.86
C VAL A 39 11.66 -0.37 -9.59
N ALA A 40 10.38 -0.68 -9.41
CA ALA A 40 9.41 0.29 -8.91
C ALA A 40 9.43 0.31 -7.37
N THR A 41 9.15 1.49 -6.80
CA THR A 41 9.07 1.69 -5.35
C THR A 41 7.71 2.28 -4.99
N VAL A 42 7.03 1.62 -4.05
CA VAL A 42 5.81 2.11 -3.41
C VAL A 42 6.16 2.53 -1.99
N ASN A 43 5.83 3.77 -1.65
CA ASN A 43 5.94 4.29 -0.30
C ASN A 43 4.55 4.20 0.34
N GLY A 44 4.45 3.61 1.52
CA GLY A 44 3.21 3.68 2.27
C GLY A 44 3.07 5.04 2.94
N GLU A 45 1.82 5.41 3.21
CA GLU A 45 1.46 6.69 3.81
C GLU A 45 0.68 6.43 5.10
N ILE A 46 1.33 6.57 6.25
CA ILE A 46 0.75 6.24 7.57
C ILE A 46 -0.54 7.02 7.81
N ALA A 47 -0.55 8.31 7.47
CA ALA A 47 -1.71 9.17 7.64
C ALA A 47 -2.90 8.70 6.80
N ALA A 48 -2.67 8.27 5.56
CA ALA A 48 -3.73 7.70 4.72
C ALA A 48 -4.21 6.36 5.27
N ALA A 49 -3.31 5.47 5.68
CA ALA A 49 -3.66 4.18 6.28
C ALA A 49 -4.55 4.34 7.52
N ARG A 50 -4.24 5.31 8.38
CA ARG A 50 -5.07 5.64 9.56
C ARG A 50 -6.47 6.10 9.16
N ARG A 51 -6.59 6.98 8.16
CA ARG A 51 -7.91 7.42 7.66
C ARG A 51 -8.70 6.27 7.07
N CYS A 52 -8.05 5.37 6.32
CA CYS A 52 -8.69 4.17 5.79
C CYS A 52 -9.20 3.26 6.91
N PHE A 53 -8.40 3.06 7.96
CA PHE A 53 -8.81 2.28 9.12
C PHE A 53 -10.02 2.90 9.83
N GLU A 54 -9.97 4.21 10.11
CA GLU A 54 -11.09 4.93 10.72
C GLU A 54 -12.36 4.94 9.88
N ALA A 55 -12.24 4.98 8.55
CA ALA A 55 -13.37 4.88 7.64
C ALA A 55 -13.98 3.48 7.67
N ALA A 56 -13.14 2.44 7.63
CA ALA A 56 -13.57 1.05 7.67
C ALA A 56 -14.27 0.69 8.98
N THR A 57 -13.75 1.15 10.13
CA THR A 57 -14.41 0.94 11.44
C THR A 57 -15.76 1.64 11.55
N LYS A 58 -15.98 2.68 10.73
CA LYS A 58 -17.26 3.39 10.60
C LYS A 58 -18.14 2.85 9.46
N ASN A 59 -17.75 1.75 8.81
CA ASN A 59 -18.41 1.18 7.62
C ASN A 59 -18.58 2.19 6.47
N LEU A 60 -17.67 3.17 6.38
CA LEU A 60 -17.66 4.13 5.28
C LEU A 60 -16.99 3.50 4.06
N SER A 61 -17.66 3.59 2.91
CA SER A 61 -17.14 3.07 1.62
C SER A 61 -16.09 3.97 0.99
N THR A 62 -15.89 5.20 1.49
CA THR A 62 -15.00 6.19 0.91
C THR A 62 -14.17 6.88 1.99
N VAL A 63 -12.90 7.11 1.70
CA VAL A 63 -11.97 7.85 2.56
C VAL A 63 -11.81 9.24 1.98
N THR A 64 -12.07 10.28 2.77
CA THR A 64 -11.81 11.66 2.35
C THR A 64 -10.32 11.95 2.42
N THR A 65 -9.71 12.27 1.29
CA THR A 65 -8.32 12.70 1.22
C THR A 65 -8.24 14.22 1.35
N PRO A 66 -7.36 14.78 2.20
CA PRO A 66 -7.06 16.21 2.17
C PRO A 66 -6.51 16.60 0.78
N LYS A 67 -6.92 17.75 0.24
CA LYS A 67 -6.31 18.32 -0.98
C LYS A 67 -4.81 18.52 -0.74
N LYS A 68 -3.97 17.80 -1.48
CA LYS A 68 -2.51 18.03 -1.45
C LYS A 68 -2.24 19.47 -1.90
N LYS A 69 -1.58 20.28 -1.07
CA LYS A 69 -0.86 21.45 -1.58
C LYS A 69 0.27 20.89 -2.45
N LYS A 70 0.34 21.29 -3.72
CA LYS A 70 1.49 20.99 -4.58
C LYS A 70 2.74 21.53 -3.88
N TYR A 71 3.64 20.66 -3.47
CA TYR A 71 5.02 21.07 -3.23
C TYR A 71 5.70 21.06 -4.60
N GLU A 72 5.90 22.26 -5.15
CA GLU A 72 6.83 22.52 -6.24
C GLU A 72 8.21 22.05 -5.76
N GLN A 73 8.80 21.08 -6.44
CA GLN A 73 10.19 20.70 -6.19
C GLN A 73 11.08 21.70 -6.95
N PRO A 74 12.07 22.34 -6.31
CA PRO A 74 13.04 23.21 -6.98
C PRO A 74 13.94 22.43 -7.96
#